data_AF-A0A258ELF4-F1
#
_entry.id   AF-A0A258ELF4-F1
#
_cell.length_a   1.000
_cell.length_b   1.000
_cell.length_c   1.000
_cell.angle_alpha   90.00
_cell.angle_beta   90.00
_cell.angle_gamma   90.00
#
_symmetry.space_group_name_H-M   'P 1'
#
loop_
_entity.id
_entity.type
_entity.pdbx_description
1 polymer ?
#
loop_
_entity_poly.entity_id
_entity_poly.type
_entity_poly.pdbx_seq_one_letter_code
_entity_poly.pdbx_strand_id
1 'polypeptide(L)'
;MADFGLVRSVHVTRHRARLAGFALVLVTSLAACAAVYRNHGYVPAEEELALVEVGKDTRETVSQKIGRPSTSGVLNDTGWFYVQ
;
A
#
# COMPACT_ATOMS: atom_id res chain seq x y z
N MET A 1 18.31 -47.64 -30.89
CA MET A 1 17.02 -47.57 -30.15
C MET A 1 17.11 -46.72 -28.86
N ALA A 2 18.31 -46.34 -28.38
CA ALA A 2 18.50 -45.49 -27.19
C ALA A 2 18.34 -43.97 -27.45
N ASP A 3 18.64 -43.48 -28.66
CA ASP A 3 18.65 -42.04 -28.98
C ASP A 3 17.25 -41.39 -28.98
N PHE A 4 16.21 -42.14 -29.38
CA PHE A 4 14.84 -41.64 -29.37
C PHE A 4 14.31 -41.37 -27.96
N GLY A 5 14.77 -42.12 -26.95
CA GLY A 5 14.39 -41.93 -25.55
C GLY A 5 14.98 -40.65 -24.96
N LEU A 6 16.25 -40.37 -25.28
CA LEU A 6 16.94 -39.15 -24.83
C LEU A 6 16.34 -37.90 -25.48
N VAL A 7 16.09 -37.94 -26.80
CA VAL A 7 15.50 -36.81 -27.53
C VAL A 7 14.07 -36.49 -27.04
N ARG A 8 13.25 -37.52 -26.77
CA ARG A 8 11.90 -37.33 -26.19
C ARG A 8 11.98 -36.76 -24.77
N SER A 9 12.91 -37.22 -23.94
CA SER A 9 13.10 -36.71 -22.57
C SER A 9 13.54 -35.23 -22.55
N VAL A 10 14.42 -34.84 -23.48
CA VAL A 10 14.85 -33.44 -23.67
C VAL A 10 13.70 -32.55 -24.18
N HIS A 11 12.83 -33.06 -25.05
CA HIS A 11 11.65 -32.32 -25.50
C HIS A 11 10.62 -32.14 -24.39
N VAL A 12 10.38 -33.17 -23.57
CA VAL A 12 9.43 -33.11 -22.44
C VAL A 12 9.92 -32.15 -21.35
N THR A 13 11.20 -32.17 -21.01
CA THR A 13 11.79 -31.24 -20.02
C THR A 13 11.76 -29.80 -20.51
N ARG A 14 12.10 -29.53 -21.78
CA ARG A 14 12.00 -28.19 -22.39
C ARG A 14 10.55 -27.70 -22.47
N HIS A 15 9.59 -28.56 -22.79
CA HIS A 15 8.17 -28.20 -22.83
C HIS A 15 7.62 -27.87 -21.43
N ARG A 16 7.98 -28.66 -20.41
CA ARG A 16 7.62 -28.40 -19.01
C ARG A 16 8.23 -27.10 -18.49
N ALA A 17 9.50 -26.82 -18.80
CA ALA A 17 10.16 -25.57 -18.43
C ALA A 17 9.50 -24.35 -19.08
N ARG A 18 9.12 -24.45 -20.37
CA ARG A 18 8.37 -23.39 -21.07
C ARG A 18 6.99 -23.15 -20.45
N LEU A 19 6.22 -24.22 -20.19
CA LEU A 19 4.92 -24.11 -19.53
C LEU A 19 5.04 -23.49 -18.13
N ALA A 20 6.04 -23.90 -17.34
CA ALA A 20 6.31 -23.32 -16.03
C ALA A 20 6.66 -21.82 -16.14
N GLY A 21 7.48 -21.45 -17.13
CA GLY A 21 7.80 -20.04 -17.42
C GLY A 21 6.57 -19.22 -17.80
N PHE A 22 5.70 -19.73 -18.69
CA PHE A 22 4.46 -19.06 -19.06
C PHE A 22 3.48 -18.93 -17.89
N ALA A 23 3.33 -19.98 -17.07
CA ALA A 23 2.50 -19.94 -15.88
C ALA A 23 3.01 -18.89 -14.88
N LEU A 24 4.33 -18.80 -14.68
CA LEU A 24 4.93 -17.80 -13.81
C LEU A 24 4.67 -16.36 -14.30
N VAL A 25 4.84 -16.11 -15.60
CA VAL A 25 4.57 -14.79 -16.21
C VAL A 25 3.09 -14.41 -16.09
N LEU A 26 2.17 -15.37 -16.30
CA LEU A 26 0.73 -15.13 -16.13
C LEU A 26 0.37 -14.79 -14.69
N VAL A 27 0.93 -15.49 -13.71
CA VAL A 27 0.63 -15.22 -12.29
C VAL A 27 1.16 -13.85 -11.86
N THR A 28 2.38 -13.48 -12.28
CA THR A 28 2.98 -12.20 -11.90
C THR A 28 2.35 -11.00 -12.61
N SER A 29 1.86 -11.17 -13.84
CA SER A 29 1.17 -10.09 -14.57
C SER A 29 -0.18 -9.72 -13.94
N LEU A 30 -0.91 -10.70 -13.39
CA LEU A 30 -2.14 -10.42 -12.64
C LEU A 30 -1.86 -9.59 -11.37
N ALA A 31 -0.75 -9.84 -10.69
CA ALA A 31 -0.35 -9.08 -9.50
C ALA A 31 -0.02 -7.61 -9.82
N ALA A 32 0.43 -7.31 -11.05
CA ALA A 32 0.72 -5.94 -11.48
C ALA A 32 -0.54 -5.05 -11.62
N CYS A 33 -1.73 -5.65 -11.66
CA CYS A 33 -3.02 -4.93 -11.69
C CYS A 33 -3.57 -4.66 -10.26
N ALA A 34 -2.82 -4.98 -9.21
CA ALA A 34 -3.25 -4.71 -7.84
C ALA A 34 -3.34 -3.20 -7.57
N ALA A 35 -4.34 -2.79 -6.79
CA ALA A 35 -4.53 -1.39 -6.41
C ALA A 35 -3.34 -0.87 -5.59
N VAL A 36 -2.82 0.31 -5.97
CA VAL A 36 -1.79 1.03 -5.21
C VAL A 36 -2.47 2.13 -4.42
N TYR A 37 -2.59 1.94 -3.10
CA TYR A 37 -3.15 2.96 -2.22
C TYR A 37 -2.09 4.00 -1.86
N ARG A 38 -2.37 5.27 -2.15
CA ARG A 38 -1.62 6.41 -1.63
C ARG A 38 -2.50 7.17 -0.65
N ASN A 39 -2.27 6.92 0.62
CA ASN A 39 -2.92 7.67 1.68
C ASN A 39 -2.15 8.98 1.83
N HIS A 40 -2.77 10.07 1.37
CA HIS A 40 -2.37 11.40 1.77
C HIS A 40 -2.83 11.64 3.20
N GLY A 41 -2.22 12.59 3.90
CA GLY A 41 -2.70 12.92 5.23
C GLY A 41 -4.08 13.61 5.18
N TYR A 42 -4.48 14.20 6.30
CA TYR A 42 -5.76 14.88 6.43
C TYR A 42 -5.53 16.32 6.88
N VAL A 43 -6.20 17.25 6.19
CA VAL A 43 -6.29 18.66 6.56
C VAL A 43 -7.79 18.94 6.79
N PRO A 44 -8.19 19.32 8.02
CA PRO A 44 -9.57 19.66 8.32
C PRO A 44 -10.05 20.84 7.48
N ALA A 45 -11.33 20.83 7.12
CA ALA A 45 -11.95 21.95 6.43
C ALA A 45 -12.08 23.17 7.36
N GLU A 46 -12.27 24.36 6.78
CA GLU A 46 -12.38 25.61 7.55
C GLU A 46 -13.52 25.55 8.57
N GLU A 47 -14.64 24.91 8.21
CA GLU A 47 -15.81 24.76 9.08
C GLU A 47 -15.53 23.83 10.27
N GLU A 48 -14.66 22.83 10.09
CA GLU A 48 -14.23 21.93 11.15
C GLU A 48 -13.24 22.61 12.09
N LEU A 49 -12.31 23.40 11.54
CA LEU A 49 -11.38 24.22 12.32
C LEU A 49 -12.12 25.26 13.16
N ALA A 50 -13.23 25.81 12.64
CA ALA A 50 -14.08 26.76 13.37
C ALA A 50 -14.74 26.15 14.62
N LEU A 51 -14.80 24.82 14.74
CA LEU A 51 -15.28 24.13 15.94
C LEU A 51 -14.24 24.18 17.08
N VAL A 52 -12.97 24.46 16.78
CA VAL A 52 -11.87 24.45 17.74
C VAL A 52 -11.65 25.84 18.34
N GLU A 53 -11.74 25.94 19.67
CA GLU A 53 -11.60 27.19 20.42
C GLU A 53 -10.30 27.22 21.24
N VAL A 54 -9.42 28.18 20.92
CA VAL A 54 -8.14 28.36 21.59
C VAL A 54 -8.34 28.68 23.08
N GLY A 55 -7.64 27.95 23.94
CA GLY A 55 -7.67 28.14 25.39
C GLY A 55 -8.88 27.51 26.09
N LYS A 56 -9.86 26.99 25.34
CA LYS A 56 -10.98 26.21 25.90
C LYS A 56 -10.83 24.73 25.59
N ASP A 57 -10.45 24.39 24.37
CA ASP A 57 -10.29 23.01 23.96
C ASP A 57 -8.98 22.41 24.46
N THR A 58 -9.08 21.16 24.90
CA THR A 58 -7.93 20.28 25.14
C THR A 58 -7.67 19.40 23.92
N ARG A 59 -6.50 18.77 23.88
CA ARG A 59 -6.11 17.86 22.81
C ARG A 59 -7.09 16.70 22.61
N GLU A 60 -7.69 16.22 23.70
CA GLU A 60 -8.73 15.19 23.68
C GLU A 60 -9.98 15.72 23.00
N THR A 61 -10.46 16.91 23.38
CA THR A 61 -11.65 17.52 22.75
C THR A 61 -11.42 17.85 21.28
N VAL A 62 -10.21 18.28 20.89
CA VAL A 62 -9.85 18.49 19.47
C VAL A 62 -9.95 17.18 18.69
N SER A 63 -9.46 16.06 19.23
CA SER A 63 -9.58 14.76 18.54
C SER A 63 -11.02 14.26 18.41
N GLN A 64 -11.92 14.67 19.30
CA GLN A 64 -13.34 14.34 19.16
C GLN A 64 -14.01 15.19 18.09
N LYS A 65 -13.59 16.44 17.92
CA LYS A 65 -14.15 17.37 16.93
C LYS A 65 -13.67 17.09 15.51
N ILE A 66 -12.35 16.95 15.32
CA ILE A 66 -11.71 16.92 14.00
C ILE A 66 -10.79 15.71 13.79
N GLY A 67 -10.84 14.72 14.68
CA GLY A 67 -10.00 13.52 14.59
C GLY A 67 -8.54 13.75 14.97
N ARG A 68 -7.76 12.67 14.96
CA ARG A 68 -6.31 12.72 15.24
C ARG A 68 -5.52 12.88 13.93
N PRO A 69 -4.42 13.66 13.91
CA PRO A 69 -3.57 13.73 12.74
C PRO A 69 -2.91 12.36 12.46
N SER A 70 -2.59 12.12 11.19
CA SER A 70 -1.92 10.88 10.75
C SER A 70 -0.45 10.81 11.13
N THR A 71 0.16 11.94 11.52
CA THR A 71 1.55 12.03 11.95
C THR A 71 1.70 12.93 13.17
N SER A 72 2.63 12.58 14.05
CA SER A 72 3.01 13.38 15.23
C SER A 72 4.15 14.32 14.86
N GLY A 73 4.29 15.46 15.57
CA GLY A 73 5.35 16.42 15.31
C GLY A 73 6.77 15.81 15.31
N VAL A 74 7.57 16.17 14.30
CA VAL A 74 8.98 15.71 14.17
C VAL A 74 9.87 16.27 15.27
N LEU A 75 9.56 17.48 15.76
CA LEU A 75 10.42 18.21 16.69
C LEU A 75 10.11 17.89 18.16
N ASN A 76 8.86 17.57 18.48
CA ASN A 76 8.40 17.22 19.82
C ASN A 76 7.01 16.56 19.78
N ASP A 77 6.73 15.66 20.73
CA ASP A 77 5.46 14.93 20.85
C ASP A 77 4.27 15.79 21.37
N THR A 78 4.47 17.11 21.45
CA THR A 78 3.48 18.06 21.97
C THR A 78 2.64 18.68 20.85
N GLY A 79 3.19 18.87 19.66
CA GLY A 79 2.51 19.48 18.52
C GLY A 79 1.73 18.48 17.67
N TRP A 80 0.52 18.85 17.25
CA TRP A 80 -0.27 18.14 16.24
C TRP A 80 -0.21 18.88 14.91
N PHE A 81 0.04 18.14 13.83
CA PHE A 81 0.20 18.68 12.48
C PHE A 81 -0.75 17.96 11.53
N TYR A 82 -1.68 18.70 10.94
CA TYR A 82 -2.60 18.23 9.91
C TYR A 82 -2.03 18.64 8.55
N VAL A 83 -1.70 17.66 7.72
CA VAL A 83 -1.01 17.83 6.42
C VAL A 83 -1.63 16.90 5.39
N GLN A 84 -1.62 17.29 4.11
CA GLN A 84 -2.07 16.47 2.98
C GLN A 84 -0.96 16.33 1.94
#